data_AF-A0A7C7WLT0-F1
#
_entry.id   AF-A0A7C7WLT0-F1
#
_cell.length_a   1.000
_cell.length_b   1.000
_cell.length_c   1.000
_cell.angle_alpha   90.00
_cell.angle_beta   90.00
_cell.angle_gamma   90.00
#
_symmetry.space_group_name_H-M   'P 1'
#
loop_
_entity.id
_entity.type
_entity.pdbx_description
1 polymer ?
#
loop_
_entity_poly.entity_id
_entity_poly.type
_entity_poly.pdbx_seq_one_letter_code
_entity_poly.pdbx_strand_id
1 'polypeptide(L)' 'MYDVSHLHLTCPDCGAEIKELPFEPKDDRPVYCRECARKRRPQSNRIFR' A
#
# COMPACT_ATOMS: atom_id res chain seq x y z
N MET A 1 10.25 -1.00 11.26
CA MET A 1 10.01 -0.98 9.81
C MET A 1 10.70 -2.21 9.26
N TYR A 2 9.96 -3.12 8.63
CA TYR A 2 10.55 -4.31 8.02
C TYR A 2 10.86 -3.98 6.57
N ASP A 3 12.10 -4.22 6.17
CA ASP A 3 12.47 -4.16 4.76
C ASP A 3 11.94 -5.42 4.08
N VAL A 4 10.97 -5.23 3.20
CA VAL A 4 10.29 -6.29 2.45
C VAL A 4 10.71 -6.27 0.98
N SER A 5 11.74 -5.51 0.62
CA SER A 5 12.28 -5.43 -0.74
C SER A 5 12.68 -6.82 -1.26
N HIS A 6 13.07 -7.72 -0.35
CA HIS A 6 13.46 -9.09 -0.67
C HIS A 6 12.28 -10.00 -1.00
N LEU A 7 11.04 -9.62 -0.62
CA LEU A 7 9.82 -10.38 -0.93
C LEU A 7 9.22 -10.00 -2.29
N HIS A 8 9.80 -9.03 -3.01
CA HIS A 8 9.35 -8.63 -4.36
C HIS A 8 7.83 -8.35 -4.42
N LEU A 9 7.30 -7.72 -3.37
CA LEU A 9 5.87 -7.47 -3.25
C LEU A 9 5.42 -6.48 -4.33
N THR A 10 4.49 -6.93 -5.17
CA THR A 10 4.01 -6.16 -6.30
C THR A 10 2.60 -5.65 -6.03
N CYS A 11 2.35 -4.35 -6.26
CA CYS A 11 1.02 -3.79 -6.15
C CYS A 11 0.12 -4.35 -7.27
N PRO A 12 -1.03 -5.00 -6.97
CA PRO A 12 -1.89 -5.59 -7.98
C PRO A 12 -2.63 -4.55 -8.85
N ASP A 13 -2.59 -3.28 -8.45
CA ASP A 13 -3.30 -2.18 -9.11
C ASP A 13 -2.40 -1.43 -10.12
N CYS A 14 -1.10 -1.32 -9.82
CA CYS A 14 -0.16 -0.53 -10.61
C CYS A 14 1.15 -1.23 -10.96
N GLY A 15 1.41 -2.43 -10.43
CA GLY A 15 2.65 -3.17 -10.68
C GLY A 15 3.87 -2.65 -9.91
N ALA A 16 3.71 -1.68 -9.01
CA ALA A 16 4.84 -1.09 -8.29
C ALA A 16 5.39 -2.01 -7.19
N GLU A 17 6.72 -2.02 -7.04
CA GLU A 17 7.43 -2.75 -5.98
C GLU A 17 7.29 -2.06 -4.61
N ILE A 18 6.99 -2.84 -3.57
CA ILE A 18 6.86 -2.39 -2.19
C ILE A 18 8.13 -2.76 -1.42
N LYS A 19 8.85 -1.74 -0.94
CA LYS A 19 10.16 -1.89 -0.29
C LYS A 19 10.09 -1.93 1.23
N GLU A 20 9.20 -1.13 1.81
CA GLU A 20 9.10 -0.94 3.26
C GLU A 20 7.65 -1.02 3.72
N LEU A 21 7.41 -1.83 4.75
CA LEU A 21 6.12 -1.92 5.43
C LEU A 21 6.31 -1.84 6.95
N PRO A 22 5.39 -1.16 7.67
CA PRO A 22 5.40 -1.15 9.12
C PRO A 22 4.80 -2.41 9.75
N PHE A 23 4.23 -3.32 8.95
CA PHE A 23 3.59 -4.57 9.37
C PHE A 23 4.06 -5.75 8.50
N GLU A 24 3.95 -6.96 9.02
CA GLU A 24 4.23 -8.18 8.27
C GLU A 24 3.20 -8.37 7.14
N PRO A 25 3.64 -8.46 5.87
CA PRO A 25 2.77 -8.78 4.75
C PRO A 25 2.22 -10.20 4.92
N LYS A 26 0.89 -10.36 4.86
CA LYS A 26 0.25 -11.68 4.87
C LYS A 26 -0.15 -12.05 3.46
N ASP A 27 0.15 -13.28 3.05
CA ASP A 27 -0.20 -13.84 1.73
C ASP A 27 -1.72 -13.80 1.44
N ASP A 28 -2.53 -13.83 2.49
CA ASP A 28 -4.00 -13.78 2.43
C ASP A 28 -4.58 -12.44 1.93
N ARG A 29 -3.80 -11.33 1.97
CA ARG A 29 -4.32 -10.00 1.62
C ARG A 29 -3.42 -9.25 0.63
N PRO A 30 -3.97 -8.73 -0.49
CA PRO A 30 -3.21 -7.95 -1.45
C PRO A 30 -2.70 -6.65 -0.81
N VAL A 31 -1.38 -6.47 -0.83
CA VAL A 31 -0.74 -5.23 -0.37
C VAL A 31 -0.72 -4.22 -1.51
N TYR A 32 -1.14 -2.98 -1.21
CA TYR A 32 -1.13 -1.88 -2.17
C TYR A 32 0.02 -0.92 -1.87
N CYS A 33 0.59 -0.32 -2.92
CA CYS A 33 1.55 0.75 -2.75
C CYS A 33 0.90 1.99 -2.10
N ARG A 34 1.74 2.86 -1.52
CA ARG A 34 1.29 4.10 -0.84
C ARG A 34 0.40 4.96 -1.73
N GLU A 35 0.63 4.97 -3.03
CA GLU A 35 -0.14 5.75 -3.99
C GLU A 35 -1.54 5.18 -4.24
N CYS A 36 -1.65 3.88 -4.54
CA CYS A 36 -2.94 3.22 -4.73
C CYS A 36 -3.77 3.23 -3.44
N ALA A 37 -3.11 3.02 -2.28
CA ALA A 37 -3.77 3.16 -0.98
C ALA A 37 -4.29 4.60 -0.75
N ARG A 38 -3.53 5.62 -1.17
CA ARG A 38 -3.94 7.04 -1.06
C ARG A 38 -5.06 7.40 -2.03
N LYS A 39 -5.07 6.85 -3.26
CA LYS A 39 -6.17 7.02 -4.23
C LYS A 39 -7.47 6.35 -3.77
N ARG A 40 -7.37 5.16 -3.17
CA ARG A 40 -8.52 4.40 -2.66
C ARG A 40 -9.11 4.98 -1.39
N ARG A 41 -8.31 5.69 -0.60
CA ARG A 41 -8.83 6.38 0.57
C ARG A 41 -9.74 7.49 0.05
N PRO A 42 -11.09 7.42 0.23
CA PRO A 42 -11.94 8.52 -0.15
C PRO A 42 -11.38 9.71 0.62
N GLN A 43 -10.89 10.69 -0.13
CA GLN A 43 -10.54 11.97 0.43
C GLN A 43 -11.80 12.38 1.18
N SER A 44 -11.75 12.28 2.51
CA SER A 44 -12.77 12.81 3.40
C SER A 44 -12.76 14.28 3.06
N ASN A 45 -13.59 14.58 2.07
CA ASN A 45 -13.83 15.90 1.58
C ASN A 45 -14.26 16.62 2.84
N ARG A 46 -13.46 17.61 3.22
CA ARG A 46 -13.69 18.47 4.36
C ARG A 46 -15.01 19.18 4.11
N ILE A 47 -16.07 18.48 4.48
CA ILE A 47 -17.37 18.99 4.78
C ILE A 47 -17.10 19.98 5.91
N PHE A 48 -17.32 21.26 5.60
CA PHE A 48 -17.13 22.47 6.42
C PHE A 48 -15.73 23.12 6.40
N ARG A 49 -15.50 23.90 5.35
CA ARG A 49 -14.83 25.20 5.47
C ARG A 49 -15.59 26.23 4.64
#